data_AF-A0A7S1C709-F1
#
_entry.id   AF-A0A7S1C709-F1
#
_cell.length_a   1.000
_cell.length_b   1.000
_cell.length_c   1.000
_cell.angle_alpha   90.00
_cell.angle_beta   90.00
_cell.angle_gamma   90.00
#
_symmetry.space_group_name_H-M   'P 1'
#
loop_
_entity.id
_entity.type
_entity.pdbx_description
1 polymer ?
#
loop_
_entity_poly.entity_id
_entity_poly.type
_entity_poly.pdbx_seq_one_letter_code
_entity_poly.pdbx_strand_id
1 'polypeptide(L)'
;PYFSEGAGGRKERHTQKGLVVMLTDKREAPGGERFRRLCVAATHLKAKRGSDNEARRAAQIALLLKAAARMSGEYPCVLCGDFNTDPGTPPYVLTAEHELGLASAYGRD
;
A
#
# COMPACT_ATOMS: atom_id res chain seq x y z
N PRO A 1 -5.96 -8.45 -4.75
CA PRO A 1 -7.36 -8.00 -4.89
C PRO A 1 -7.34 -6.53 -5.32
N TYR A 2 -8.19 -6.16 -6.29
CA TYR A 2 -8.34 -4.78 -6.73
C TYR A 2 -9.45 -4.15 -5.90
N PHE A 3 -9.18 -3.01 -5.25
CA PHE A 3 -10.15 -2.35 -4.37
C PHE A 3 -10.73 -1.11 -5.05
N SER A 4 -12.06 -1.00 -5.11
CA SER A 4 -12.77 0.21 -5.53
C SER A 4 -14.06 0.34 -4.74
N GLU A 5 -14.23 1.42 -3.96
CA GLU A 5 -15.54 1.80 -3.41
C GLU A 5 -16.10 2.99 -4.19
N GLY A 6 -17.38 2.90 -4.56
CA GLY A 6 -18.12 3.98 -5.21
C GLY A 6 -19.51 4.12 -4.60
N ALA A 7 -19.79 5.27 -3.98
CA ALA A 7 -21.12 5.72 -3.63
C ALA A 7 -21.59 6.77 -4.65
N GLY A 8 -22.88 6.72 -5.02
CA GLY A 8 -23.44 7.37 -6.20
C GLY A 8 -23.49 8.91 -6.19
N GLY A 9 -23.71 9.45 -7.40
CA GLY A 9 -24.03 10.86 -7.67
C GLY A 9 -22.83 11.72 -8.09
N ARG A 10 -22.75 12.01 -9.40
CA ARG A 10 -21.68 12.77 -10.11
C ARG A 10 -20.39 11.97 -10.32
N LYS A 11 -20.04 11.71 -11.59
CA LYS A 11 -18.85 10.96 -12.03
C LYS A 11 -17.52 11.68 -11.70
N GLU A 12 -17.16 11.86 -10.44
CA GLU A 12 -15.74 11.87 -10.07
C GLU A 12 -15.29 10.40 -10.06
N ARG A 13 -14.37 10.03 -10.95
CA ARG A 13 -13.76 8.70 -10.96
C ARG A 13 -12.89 8.58 -9.69
N HIS A 14 -13.51 8.22 -8.57
CA HIS A 14 -12.87 7.86 -7.31
C HIS A 14 -12.24 6.46 -7.38
N THR A 15 -11.62 6.09 -8.50
CA THR A 15 -10.97 4.78 -8.61
C THR A 15 -9.51 4.92 -8.23
N GLN A 16 -9.26 4.95 -6.94
CA GLN A 16 -7.90 4.74 -6.49
C GLN A 16 -7.53 3.27 -6.70
N LYS A 17 -6.45 3.03 -7.42
CA LYS A 17 -6.02 1.68 -7.84
C LYS A 17 -4.88 1.21 -6.95
N GLY A 18 -5.23 0.71 -5.77
CA GLY A 18 -4.31 -0.07 -4.95
C GLY A 18 -4.24 -1.50 -5.47
N LEU A 19 -3.03 -2.01 -5.68
CA LEU A 19 -2.77 -3.43 -5.96
C LEU A 19 -2.07 -4.02 -4.74
N VAL A 20 -2.53 -5.18 -4.28
CA VAL A 20 -1.83 -6.00 -3.29
C VAL A 20 -1.75 -7.42 -3.83
N VAL A 21 -0.54 -7.96 -3.91
CA VAL A 21 -0.25 -9.31 -4.39
C VAL A 21 0.71 -10.02 -3.44
N MET A 22 0.57 -11.34 -3.35
CA MET A 22 1.54 -12.20 -2.68
C MET A 22 2.39 -12.89 -3.74
N LEU A 23 3.68 -12.57 -3.80
CA LEU A 23 4.64 -13.26 -4.64
C LEU A 23 5.13 -14.50 -3.91
N THR A 24 5.16 -15.63 -4.61
CA THR A 24 5.68 -16.91 -4.08
C THR A 24 6.81 -17.39 -4.97
N ASP A 25 8.00 -17.51 -4.40
CA ASP A 25 9.17 -18.12 -5.03
C ASP A 25 9.30 -19.56 -4.52
N LYS A 26 9.06 -20.52 -5.42
CA LYS A 26 9.20 -21.96 -5.15
C LYS A 26 10.59 -22.39 -5.61
N ARG A 27 11.40 -22.92 -4.69
CA ARG A 27 12.75 -23.41 -4.97
C ARG A 27 12.87 -24.88 -4.63
N GLU A 28 13.54 -25.63 -5.49
CA GLU A 28 14.04 -26.96 -5.16
C GLU A 28 15.25 -26.84 -4.25
N ALA A 29 15.29 -27.64 -3.20
CA ALA A 29 16.43 -27.72 -2.28
C ALA A 29 16.66 -29.17 -1.86
N PRO A 30 17.90 -29.55 -1.49
CA PRO A 30 18.16 -30.82 -0.83
C PRO A 30 17.30 -30.92 0.45
N GLY A 31 16.41 -31.92 0.52
CA GLY A 31 15.45 -32.08 1.61
C GLY A 31 14.00 -31.63 1.31
N GLY A 32 13.70 -31.21 0.08
CA GLY A 32 12.33 -30.95 -0.39
C GLY A 32 12.10 -29.50 -0.86
N GLU A 33 10.85 -29.21 -1.20
CA GLU A 33 10.46 -27.89 -1.71
C GLU A 33 10.55 -26.82 -0.62
N ARG A 34 11.16 -25.68 -0.96
CA ARG A 34 11.16 -24.48 -0.11
C ARG A 34 10.39 -23.36 -0.78
N PHE A 35 9.63 -22.60 0.01
CA PHE A 35 8.86 -21.45 -0.46
C PHE A 35 9.34 -20.19 0.24
N ARG A 36 9.53 -19.12 -0.52
CA ARG A 36 9.66 -17.75 0.01
C ARG A 36 8.48 -16.92 -0.45
N ARG A 37 7.94 -16.10 0.44
CA ARG A 37 6.77 -15.26 0.18
C ARG A 37 7.08 -13.81 0.47
N LEU A 38 6.57 -12.92 -0.38
CA LEU A 38 6.72 -11.47 -0.27
C LEU A 38 5.40 -10.82 -0.65
N CYS A 39 4.83 -10.04 0.26
CA CYS A 39 3.69 -9.19 -0.06
C CYS A 39 4.20 -7.94 -0.78
N VAL A 40 3.62 -7.62 -1.94
CA VAL A 40 3.91 -6.40 -2.68
C VAL A 40 2.63 -5.60 -2.83
N ALA A 41 2.66 -4.37 -2.35
CA ALA A 41 1.60 -3.39 -2.53
C ALA A 41 2.09 -2.26 -3.45
N ALA A 42 1.23 -1.82 -4.36
CA ALA A 42 1.52 -0.72 -5.29
C ALA A 42 0.33 0.24 -5.39
N THR A 43 0.59 1.54 -5.47
CA THR A 43 -0.47 2.55 -5.56
C THR A 43 -0.05 3.81 -6.32
N HIS A 44 -1.07 4.62 -6.66
CA HIS A 44 -0.91 6.00 -7.12
C HIS A 44 -2.04 6.81 -6.47
N LEU A 45 -1.72 7.58 -5.43
CA LEU A 45 -2.71 8.34 -4.66
C LEU A 45 -3.19 9.59 -5.43
N LYS A 46 -4.23 10.25 -4.92
CA LYS A 46 -4.78 11.47 -5.52
C LYS A 46 -3.73 12.58 -5.69
N ALA A 47 -3.44 12.93 -6.94
CA ALA A 47 -2.43 13.93 -7.31
C ALA A 47 -2.78 15.41 -7.09
N LYS A 48 -4.07 15.77 -7.06
CA LYS A 48 -4.46 17.19 -6.95
C LYS A 48 -4.20 17.67 -5.52
N ARG A 49 -3.57 18.84 -5.35
CA ARG A 49 -3.38 19.49 -4.05
C ARG A 49 -4.71 20.00 -3.46
N GLY A 50 -4.70 20.37 -2.17
CA GLY A 50 -5.86 20.87 -1.42
C GLY A 50 -6.23 19.97 -0.24
N SER A 51 -6.77 20.57 0.82
CA SER A 51 -7.12 19.89 2.08
C SER A 51 -8.01 18.67 1.90
N ASP A 52 -9.06 18.80 1.08
CA ASP A 52 -9.98 17.68 0.79
C ASP A 52 -9.25 16.53 0.08
N ASN A 53 -8.29 16.85 -0.77
CA ASN A 53 -7.51 15.83 -1.46
C ASN A 53 -6.46 15.18 -0.55
N GLU A 54 -6.00 15.87 0.50
CA GLU A 54 -5.15 15.29 1.53
C GLU A 54 -5.91 14.29 2.40
N ALA A 55 -7.12 14.65 2.84
CA ALA A 55 -8.02 13.72 3.52
C ALA A 55 -8.34 12.51 2.63
N ARG A 56 -8.56 12.74 1.33
CA ARG A 56 -8.70 11.64 0.35
C ARG A 56 -7.43 10.77 0.34
N ARG A 57 -6.22 11.32 0.17
CA ARG A 57 -4.96 10.54 0.21
C ARG A 57 -4.79 9.72 1.49
N ALA A 58 -5.20 10.27 2.64
CA ALA A 58 -5.14 9.58 3.93
C ALA A 58 -6.08 8.36 3.99
N ALA A 59 -7.34 8.53 3.59
CA ALA A 59 -8.30 7.40 3.53
C ALA A 59 -7.84 6.33 2.53
N GLN A 60 -7.34 6.80 1.40
CA GLN A 60 -6.79 6.01 0.30
C GLN A 60 -5.61 5.12 0.74
N ILE A 61 -4.64 5.66 1.47
CA ILE A 61 -3.50 4.88 1.96
C ILE A 61 -3.90 3.94 3.11
N ALA A 62 -4.79 4.38 4.01
CA ALA A 62 -5.28 3.54 5.11
C ALA A 62 -5.96 2.25 4.61
N LEU A 63 -6.77 2.35 3.56
CA LEU A 63 -7.39 1.18 2.93
C LEU A 63 -6.36 0.22 2.33
N LEU A 64 -5.34 0.75 1.66
CA LEU A 64 -4.26 -0.06 1.09
C LEU A 64 -3.43 -0.76 2.18
N LEU A 65 -3.07 -0.06 3.24
CA LEU A 65 -2.32 -0.60 4.37
C LEU A 65 -3.09 -1.73 5.07
N LYS A 66 -4.40 -1.54 5.29
CA LYS A 66 -5.28 -2.59 5.82
C LYS A 66 -5.30 -3.84 4.92
N ALA A 67 -5.36 -3.65 3.61
CA ALA A 67 -5.33 -4.75 2.66
C ALA A 67 -3.96 -5.46 2.62
N ALA A 68 -2.87 -4.69 2.68
CA ALA A 68 -1.50 -5.19 2.73
C ALA A 68 -1.26 -6.00 4.01
N ALA A 69 -1.64 -5.48 5.18
CA ALA A 69 -1.52 -6.19 6.47
C ALA A 69 -2.29 -7.51 6.48
N ARG A 70 -3.52 -7.51 5.96
CA ARG A 70 -4.31 -8.75 5.82
C ARG A 70 -3.65 -9.76 4.89
N MET A 71 -3.02 -9.31 3.81
CA MET A 71 -2.40 -10.19 2.82
C MET A 71 -1.01 -10.67 3.24
N SER A 72 -0.22 -9.82 3.89
CA SER A 72 1.14 -10.13 4.31
C SER A 72 1.14 -11.19 5.40
N GLY A 73 0.24 -11.08 6.38
CA GLY A 73 0.29 -11.94 7.57
C GLY A 73 1.66 -11.81 8.23
N GLU A 74 2.37 -12.93 8.34
CA GLU A 74 3.75 -13.00 8.87
C GLU A 74 4.85 -12.70 7.84
N TYR A 75 4.51 -12.58 6.55
CA TYR A 75 5.49 -12.40 5.49
C TYR A 75 5.90 -10.93 5.32
N PRO A 76 7.14 -10.66 4.87
CA PRO A 76 7.60 -9.29 4.62
C PRO A 76 6.72 -8.59 3.58
N CYS A 77 6.63 -7.27 3.69
CA CYS A 77 5.84 -6.42 2.81
C CYS A 77 6.71 -5.31 2.19
N VAL A 78 6.53 -5.07 0.88
CA VAL A 78 7.08 -3.92 0.17
C VAL A 78 5.92 -3.10 -0.37
N LEU A 79 5.90 -1.81 -0.05
CA LEU A 79 4.91 -0.85 -0.54
C LEU A 79 5.59 0.17 -1.45
N CYS A 80 5.15 0.22 -2.71
CA CYS A 80 5.64 1.15 -3.71
C CYS A 80 4.52 2.08 -4.19
N GLY A 81 4.87 3.27 -4.69
CA GLY A 81 3.89 4.09 -5.39
C GLY A 81 4.23 5.56 -5.46
N ASP A 82 3.41 6.29 -6.20
CA ASP A 82 3.38 7.74 -6.16
C ASP A 82 2.33 8.20 -5.15
N PHE A 83 2.80 8.73 -4.02
CA PHE A 83 1.95 9.15 -2.92
C PHE A 83 1.40 10.55 -3.11
N ASN A 84 1.96 11.37 -4.01
CA ASN A 84 1.58 12.77 -4.20
C ASN A 84 1.44 13.54 -2.88
N THR A 85 2.34 13.28 -1.93
CA THR A 85 2.30 13.81 -0.56
C THR A 85 3.72 14.11 -0.11
N ASP A 86 3.88 15.13 0.72
CA ASP A 86 5.18 15.50 1.29
C ASP A 86 5.43 14.72 2.60
N PRO A 87 6.69 14.47 3.00
CA PRO A 87 6.99 13.90 4.32
C PRO A 87 6.36 14.70 5.46
N GLY A 88 5.91 14.02 6.52
CA GLY A 88 5.22 14.65 7.67
C GLY A 88 3.73 14.96 7.45
N THR A 89 3.19 14.78 6.23
CA THR A 89 1.74 14.87 5.99
C THR A 89 1.01 13.60 6.46
N PRO A 90 -0.31 13.65 6.72
CA PRO A 90 -1.06 12.50 7.25
C PRO A 90 -0.90 11.18 6.48
N PRO A 91 -0.88 11.14 5.12
CA PRO A 91 -0.66 9.87 4.41
C PRO A 91 0.72 9.27 4.66
N TYR A 92 1.74 10.11 4.88
CA TYR A 92 3.09 9.67 5.21
C TYR A 92 3.14 9.11 6.64
N VAL A 93 2.61 9.83 7.62
CA VAL A 93 2.57 9.42 9.04
C VAL A 93 1.83 8.09 9.19
N LEU A 94 0.66 7.95 8.56
CA LEU A 94 -0.11 6.70 8.58
C LEU A 94 0.67 5.51 8.01
N THR A 95 1.57 5.75 7.05
CA THR A 95 2.40 4.69 6.47
C THR A 95 3.56 4.33 7.39
N ALA A 96 4.24 5.33 7.95
CA ALA A 96 5.41 5.16 8.80
C ALA A 96 5.07 4.55 10.17
N GLU A 97 3.90 4.85 10.73
CA GLU A 97 3.46 4.39 12.05
C GLU A 97 2.58 3.13 11.99
N HIS A 98 2.36 2.56 10.79
CA HIS A 98 1.51 1.38 10.64
C HIS A 98 2.14 0.14 11.30
N GLU A 99 1.31 -0.78 11.78
CA GLU A 99 1.72 -2.09 12.34
C GLU A 99 2.51 -2.99 11.38
N LEU A 100 2.57 -2.63 10.10
CA LEU A 100 3.39 -3.32 9.10
C LEU A 100 4.88 -3.05 9.29
N GLY A 101 5.26 -2.08 10.14
CA GLY A 101 6.65 -1.74 10.44
C GLY A 101 7.42 -1.29 9.20
N LEU A 102 6.77 -0.54 8.29
CA LEU A 102 7.37 -0.11 7.04
C LEU A 102 8.41 0.99 7.29
N ALA A 103 9.57 0.85 6.67
CA ALA A 103 10.59 1.89 6.59
C ALA A 103 10.74 2.37 5.14
N SER A 104 11.03 3.67 4.96
CA SER A 104 11.37 4.19 3.63
C SER A 104 12.78 3.73 3.25
N ALA A 105 12.90 2.95 2.17
CA ALA A 105 14.20 2.54 1.63
C ALA A 105 15.06 3.72 1.14
N TYR A 106 14.44 4.90 0.97
CA TYR A 106 15.11 6.15 0.59
C TYR A 106 15.29 7.10 1.79
N GLY A 107 14.80 6.72 2.97
CA GLY A 107 15.09 7.45 4.20
C GLY A 107 16.59 7.38 4.48
N ARG A 108 17.18 8.50 4.90
CA ARG A 108 18.53 8.49 5.48
C ARG A 108 18.35 8.42 7.00
N ASP A 109 19.04 7.47 7.62
CA ASP A 109 19.22 7.41 9.08
C ASP A 109 19.92 8.67 9.61
#